data_AF-A0A818V8U6-F1
#
_entry.id   AF-A0A818V8U6-F1
#
_cell.length_a   1.000
_cell.length_b   1.000
_cell.length_c   1.000
_cell.angle_alpha   90.00
_cell.angle_beta   90.00
_cell.angle_gamma   90.00
#
_symmetry.space_group_name_H-M   'P 1'
#
loop_
_entity.id
_entity.type
_entity.pdbx_description
1 polymer ?
#
loop_
_entity_poly.entity_id
_entity_poly.type
_entity_poly.pdbx_seq_one_letter_code
_entity_poly.pdbx_strand_id
1 'polypeptide(L)'
;MDFLAPRSPAPQYKDLIVAQLKKDLAIRANLTVSDYYFTGKEFHKYALLCLLAEYYRETVELDQCIKTVEAGFEILITRKNTNALRYDTTWFGLVSSAGLGPSQELADFGNSYYNDHHYHWGYFIQAGAIIARLDPSYLPRIRDWVEGLIRDASNPSPLDTSFPQFRYFDWFSGHSWSQGLFESADGKDQESTSEEINFHYGIALWGLATQSLTLEGLGRLMLGTAKRTTQTYFLMDSNNKVMPEKIIGNKVTGIFFENKAEYTTWFGAKPEFIHGIQMIPCTPITEEIRLEKFVEEEWTTILSKIVQDAVPEWKSLLYMNYAIINRDEAFTQLLSVPLDNVFPAGILQSPFFNKDAPKYLNYGGAVIGHEITHGFDDSGRQFDKDGNRISWWTPETIDRFIERKTCILNGNQTQGENIADNGGIKESFYAYKKWAGAQENVDKKLPGLTKYSAEQMFFINYGQIWCSKMTDANVLNRILTGVHSPGEFRGGALELELAFINTNANALGISIEINPNALALLALELINA
;
A
#
# COMPACT_ATOMS: atom_id res chain seq x y z
N MET A 1 -28.94 -3.59 -4.34
CA MET A 1 -27.94 -3.77 -3.26
C MET A 1 -28.03 -5.19 -2.74
N ASP A 2 -27.05 -5.99 -3.15
CA ASP A 2 -26.85 -7.42 -2.87
C ASP A 2 -25.36 -7.70 -3.07
N PHE A 3 -24.83 -8.83 -2.60
CA PHE A 3 -23.42 -9.19 -2.67
C PHE A 3 -22.86 -9.22 -4.10
N LEU A 4 -23.72 -9.51 -5.09
CA LEU A 4 -23.33 -9.61 -6.49
C LEU A 4 -23.58 -8.31 -7.24
N ALA A 5 -22.76 -8.07 -8.26
CA ALA A 5 -22.98 -6.99 -9.21
C ALA A 5 -24.37 -7.14 -9.87
N PRO A 6 -25.06 -6.03 -10.19
CA PRO A 6 -26.37 -6.07 -10.84
C PRO A 6 -26.33 -6.66 -12.25
N ARG A 7 -25.13 -6.84 -12.82
CA ARG A 7 -24.90 -7.30 -14.19
C ARG A 7 -23.98 -8.52 -14.17
N SER A 8 -24.36 -9.57 -14.89
CA SER A 8 -23.50 -10.73 -15.10
C SER A 8 -22.31 -10.39 -16.01
N PRO A 9 -21.13 -10.99 -15.78
CA PRO A 9 -20.00 -10.89 -16.70
C PRO A 9 -20.37 -11.37 -18.11
N ALA A 10 -19.80 -10.74 -19.14
CA ALA A 10 -20.08 -11.12 -20.52
C ALA A 10 -19.60 -12.56 -20.79
N PRO A 11 -20.44 -13.44 -21.41
CA PRO A 11 -20.11 -14.85 -21.57
C PRO A 11 -18.79 -15.11 -22.29
N GLN A 12 -18.40 -14.25 -23.23
CA GLN A 12 -17.14 -14.40 -23.97
C GLN A 12 -15.88 -14.26 -23.10
N TYR A 13 -15.98 -13.64 -21.92
CA TYR A 13 -14.84 -13.43 -21.02
C TYR A 13 -14.77 -14.46 -19.89
N LYS A 14 -15.73 -15.38 -19.81
CA LYS A 14 -15.83 -16.36 -18.72
C LYS A 14 -14.51 -17.11 -18.48
N ASP A 15 -13.95 -17.71 -19.51
CA ASP A 15 -12.77 -18.57 -19.35
C ASP A 15 -11.53 -17.76 -18.92
N LEU A 16 -11.40 -16.53 -19.41
CA LEU A 16 -10.33 -15.61 -18.98
C LEU A 16 -10.49 -15.20 -17.52
N ILE A 17 -11.72 -14.87 -17.11
CA ILE A 17 -12.03 -14.48 -15.72
C ILE A 17 -11.75 -15.65 -14.78
N VAL A 18 -12.21 -16.86 -15.11
CA VAL A 18 -11.95 -18.06 -14.30
C VAL A 18 -10.45 -18.36 -14.23
N ALA A 19 -9.72 -18.26 -15.35
CA ALA A 19 -8.29 -18.46 -15.34
C ALA A 19 -7.54 -17.45 -14.46
N GLN A 20 -7.95 -16.17 -14.49
CA GLN A 20 -7.35 -15.13 -13.65
C GLN A 20 -7.72 -15.32 -12.17
N LEU A 21 -8.98 -15.62 -11.87
CA LEU A 21 -9.45 -15.93 -10.51
C LEU A 21 -8.60 -17.03 -9.85
N LYS A 22 -8.32 -18.12 -10.58
CA LYS A 22 -7.47 -19.20 -10.06
C LYS A 22 -6.05 -18.76 -9.77
N LYS A 23 -5.48 -17.88 -10.60
CA LYS A 23 -4.14 -17.30 -10.35
C LYS A 23 -4.16 -16.42 -9.11
N ASP A 24 -5.16 -15.54 -8.99
CA ASP A 24 -5.26 -14.61 -7.87
C ASP A 24 -5.50 -15.35 -6.54
N LEU A 25 -6.29 -16.43 -6.54
CA LEU A 25 -6.48 -17.28 -5.37
C LEU A 25 -5.27 -18.15 -5.02
N ALA A 26 -4.48 -18.54 -6.03
CA ALA A 26 -3.23 -19.28 -5.82
C ALA A 26 -2.15 -18.41 -5.16
N ILE A 27 -2.16 -17.10 -5.40
CA ILE A 27 -1.37 -16.15 -4.63
C ILE A 27 -1.97 -16.11 -3.23
N ARG A 28 -1.28 -16.75 -2.26
CA ARG A 28 -1.77 -16.78 -0.88
C ARG A 28 -1.80 -15.35 -0.34
N ALA A 29 -2.99 -14.86 0.01
CA ALA A 29 -3.15 -13.53 0.60
C ALA A 29 -2.25 -13.38 1.84
N ASN A 30 -1.51 -12.27 1.90
CA ASN A 30 -0.74 -11.93 3.09
C ASN A 30 -1.67 -11.30 4.13
N LEU A 31 -2.51 -12.13 4.77
CA LEU A 31 -3.42 -11.69 5.84
C LEU A 31 -2.69 -11.54 7.18
N THR A 32 -1.41 -11.12 7.16
CA THR A 32 -0.67 -10.76 8.37
C THR A 32 -0.84 -9.26 8.61
N VAL A 33 -1.39 -8.91 9.77
CA VAL A 33 -1.87 -7.55 10.02
C VAL A 33 -0.74 -6.70 10.58
N SER A 34 -0.11 -5.89 9.71
CA SER A 34 0.83 -4.83 10.07
C SER A 34 0.11 -3.50 10.38
N ASP A 35 -1.00 -3.23 9.69
CA ASP A 35 -1.86 -2.05 9.81
C ASP A 35 -3.29 -2.43 9.40
N TYR A 36 -4.33 -1.73 9.86
CA TYR A 36 -5.70 -2.11 9.52
C TYR A 36 -6.13 -1.63 8.13
N TYR A 37 -5.51 -0.59 7.58
CA TYR A 37 -5.91 -0.04 6.28
C TYR A 37 -5.59 -1.00 5.11
N PHE A 38 -4.31 -1.28 4.85
CA PHE A 38 -3.88 -2.13 3.74
C PHE A 38 -4.30 -3.58 3.97
N THR A 39 -4.21 -4.05 5.22
CA THR A 39 -4.67 -5.40 5.54
C THR A 39 -6.17 -5.53 5.28
N GLY A 40 -6.98 -4.54 5.65
CA GLY A 40 -8.41 -4.53 5.34
C GLY A 40 -8.65 -4.69 3.83
N LYS A 41 -7.93 -3.92 3.01
CA LYS A 41 -8.02 -4.00 1.53
C LYS A 41 -7.76 -5.41 1.03
N GLU A 42 -6.74 -6.09 1.56
CA GLU A 42 -6.44 -7.48 1.19
C GLU A 42 -7.53 -8.47 1.65
N PHE A 43 -8.05 -8.34 2.88
CA PHE A 43 -9.18 -9.15 3.35
C PHE A 43 -10.40 -8.99 2.44
N HIS A 44 -10.74 -7.75 2.10
CA HIS A 44 -11.89 -7.46 1.27
C HIS A 44 -11.70 -7.97 -0.17
N LYS A 45 -10.54 -7.70 -0.79
CA LYS A 45 -10.20 -8.20 -2.12
C LYS A 45 -10.31 -9.72 -2.18
N TYR A 46 -9.72 -10.43 -1.22
CA TYR A 46 -9.75 -11.88 -1.21
C TYR A 46 -11.16 -12.44 -0.97
N ALA A 47 -11.95 -11.80 -0.10
CA ALA A 47 -13.37 -12.15 0.07
C ALA A 47 -14.20 -11.97 -1.21
N LEU A 48 -13.96 -10.89 -1.98
CA LEU A 48 -14.59 -10.69 -3.29
C LEU A 48 -14.21 -11.81 -4.28
N LEU A 49 -12.98 -12.32 -4.24
CA LEU A 49 -12.58 -13.50 -5.03
C LEU A 49 -13.35 -14.76 -4.60
N CYS A 50 -13.62 -14.94 -3.30
CA CYS A 50 -14.47 -16.05 -2.84
C CYS A 50 -15.89 -15.94 -3.42
N LEU A 51 -16.50 -14.74 -3.46
CA LEU A 51 -17.80 -14.53 -4.13
C LEU A 51 -17.74 -14.93 -5.61
N LEU A 52 -16.65 -14.57 -6.30
CA LEU A 52 -16.48 -14.88 -7.71
C LEU A 52 -16.30 -16.39 -7.95
N ALA A 53 -15.59 -17.07 -7.06
CA ALA A 53 -15.45 -18.53 -7.09
C ALA A 53 -16.80 -19.24 -6.88
N GLU A 54 -17.64 -18.75 -5.96
CA GLU A 54 -19.02 -19.24 -5.80
C GLU A 54 -19.84 -19.01 -7.08
N TYR A 55 -19.79 -17.80 -7.65
CA TYR A 55 -20.52 -17.44 -8.87
C TYR A 55 -20.19 -18.38 -10.04
N TYR A 56 -18.91 -18.71 -10.24
CA TYR A 56 -18.46 -19.62 -11.30
C TYR A 56 -18.48 -21.10 -10.92
N ARG A 57 -18.84 -21.43 -9.68
CA ARG A 57 -18.89 -22.81 -9.14
C ARG A 57 -17.52 -23.49 -9.11
N GLU A 58 -16.46 -22.73 -8.85
CA GLU A 58 -15.10 -23.23 -8.62
C GLU A 58 -14.97 -23.71 -7.16
N THR A 59 -15.54 -24.88 -6.86
CA THR A 59 -15.75 -25.33 -5.47
C THR A 59 -14.46 -25.55 -4.68
N VAL A 60 -13.39 -26.03 -5.32
CA VAL A 60 -12.11 -26.27 -4.65
C VAL A 60 -11.47 -24.95 -4.23
N GLU A 61 -11.45 -23.99 -5.15
CA GLU A 61 -10.94 -22.65 -4.93
C GLU A 61 -11.79 -21.88 -3.93
N LEU A 62 -13.12 -22.03 -3.97
CA LEU A 62 -14.05 -21.46 -2.99
C LEU A 62 -13.75 -21.95 -1.57
N ASP A 63 -13.66 -23.26 -1.36
CA ASP A 63 -13.37 -23.85 -0.06
C ASP A 63 -12.03 -23.38 0.51
N GLN A 64 -11.01 -23.29 -0.35
CA GLN A 64 -9.69 -22.79 0.03
C GLN A 64 -9.71 -21.30 0.36
N CYS A 65 -10.47 -20.51 -0.40
CA CYS A 65 -10.61 -19.08 -0.22
C CYS A 65 -11.25 -18.76 1.14
N ILE A 66 -12.41 -19.39 1.44
CA ILE A 66 -13.14 -19.22 2.70
C ILE A 66 -12.22 -19.52 3.90
N LYS A 67 -11.57 -20.69 3.91
CA LYS A 67 -10.65 -21.09 4.99
C LYS A 67 -9.50 -20.12 5.19
N THR A 68 -9.02 -19.50 4.11
CA THR A 68 -7.92 -18.52 4.18
C THR A 68 -8.38 -17.23 4.86
N VAL A 69 -9.56 -16.71 4.49
CA VAL A 69 -10.12 -15.49 5.11
C VAL A 69 -10.48 -15.76 6.58
N GLU A 70 -11.10 -16.90 6.89
CA GLU A 70 -11.40 -17.31 8.27
C GLU A 70 -10.14 -17.41 9.12
N ALA A 71 -9.08 -18.04 8.61
CA ALA A 71 -7.81 -18.11 9.32
C ALA A 71 -7.22 -16.70 9.60
N GLY A 72 -7.39 -15.77 8.66
CA GLY A 72 -7.05 -14.37 8.88
C GLY A 72 -7.87 -13.72 10.00
N PHE A 73 -9.19 -13.91 9.99
CA PHE A 73 -10.07 -13.42 11.05
C PHE A 73 -9.75 -14.05 12.40
N GLU A 74 -9.37 -15.32 12.46
CA GLU A 74 -8.96 -15.96 13.71
C GLU A 74 -7.77 -15.25 14.36
N ILE A 75 -6.80 -14.78 13.57
CA ILE A 75 -5.66 -14.00 14.10
C ILE A 75 -6.16 -12.70 14.74
N LEU A 76 -7.09 -12.01 14.09
CA LEU A 76 -7.68 -10.75 14.56
C LEU A 76 -8.55 -10.94 15.81
N ILE A 77 -9.45 -11.94 15.79
CA ILE A 77 -10.37 -12.23 16.90
C ILE A 77 -9.57 -12.70 18.13
N THR A 78 -8.52 -13.50 17.94
CA THR A 78 -7.65 -13.93 19.04
C THR A 78 -6.59 -12.90 19.42
N ARG A 79 -6.55 -11.74 18.74
CA ARG A 79 -5.64 -10.62 19.01
C ARG A 79 -4.16 -11.03 18.94
N LYS A 80 -3.83 -11.96 18.04
CA LYS A 80 -2.47 -12.48 17.82
C LYS A 80 -1.67 -11.68 16.80
N ASN A 81 -2.27 -10.67 16.17
CA ASN A 81 -1.56 -9.74 15.31
C ASN A 81 -0.75 -8.71 16.11
N THR A 82 0.31 -8.19 15.48
CA THR A 82 1.25 -7.22 16.06
C THR A 82 0.54 -5.98 16.60
N ASN A 83 -0.40 -5.43 15.82
CA ASN A 83 -1.13 -4.21 16.16
C ASN A 83 -2.60 -4.50 16.53
N ALA A 84 -2.82 -5.44 17.44
CA ALA A 84 -4.16 -5.86 17.85
C ALA A 84 -5.02 -4.72 18.43
N LEU A 85 -6.32 -4.69 18.10
CA LEU A 85 -7.25 -3.69 18.61
C LEU A 85 -7.27 -3.62 20.14
N ARG A 86 -7.48 -2.41 20.64
CA ARG A 86 -7.68 -2.09 22.05
C ARG A 86 -8.98 -1.30 22.18
N TYR A 87 -9.69 -1.54 23.26
CA TYR A 87 -10.84 -0.73 23.62
C TYR A 87 -10.36 0.40 24.54
N ASP A 88 -10.56 1.63 24.09
CA ASP A 88 -10.26 2.84 24.84
C ASP A 88 -11.48 3.24 25.68
N THR A 89 -11.28 3.25 27.00
CA THR A 89 -12.31 3.62 27.98
C THR A 89 -12.48 5.13 28.15
N THR A 90 -11.64 5.94 27.52
CA THR A 90 -11.69 7.41 27.60
C THR A 90 -12.66 7.96 26.55
N TRP A 91 -12.51 7.53 25.30
CA TRP A 91 -13.35 7.96 24.17
C TRP A 91 -14.28 6.85 23.65
N PHE A 92 -14.41 5.76 24.41
CA PHE A 92 -15.37 4.67 24.24
C PHE A 92 -15.33 4.08 22.83
N GLY A 93 -14.19 3.54 22.40
CA GLY A 93 -14.00 3.08 21.03
C GLY A 93 -12.89 2.06 20.84
N LEU A 94 -12.82 1.48 19.64
CA LEU A 94 -11.80 0.52 19.23
C LEU A 94 -10.68 1.23 18.48
N VAL A 95 -9.44 1.04 18.92
CA VAL A 95 -8.26 1.66 18.31
C VAL A 95 -7.17 0.64 18.02
N SER A 96 -6.46 0.83 16.91
CA SER A 96 -5.21 0.12 16.62
C SER A 96 -4.19 0.37 17.73
N SER A 97 -3.43 -0.66 18.13
CA SER A 97 -2.35 -0.46 19.11
C SER A 97 -1.09 0.15 18.51
N ALA A 98 -1.05 0.35 17.19
CA ALA A 98 0.14 0.82 16.46
C ALA A 98 0.58 2.23 16.88
N GLY A 99 -0.37 3.11 17.23
CA GLY A 99 -0.10 4.51 17.58
C GLY A 99 -0.24 4.83 19.06
N LEU A 100 -0.22 3.81 19.93
CA LEU A 100 -0.27 4.01 21.39
C LEU A 100 1.12 4.25 22.01
N GLY A 101 2.20 4.07 21.26
CA GLY A 101 3.55 4.39 21.68
C GLY A 101 3.88 5.88 21.53
N PRO A 102 4.96 6.36 22.19
CA PRO A 102 5.38 7.75 22.09
C PRO A 102 5.77 8.12 20.65
N SER A 103 5.28 9.25 20.16
CA SER A 103 5.55 9.77 18.81
C SER A 103 5.08 8.84 17.67
N GLN A 104 4.04 8.04 17.92
CA GLN A 104 3.45 7.12 16.93
C GLN A 104 2.02 7.51 16.55
N GLU A 105 1.61 8.75 16.80
CA GLU A 105 0.23 9.20 16.65
C GLU A 105 -0.31 9.01 15.23
N LEU A 106 0.56 9.07 14.21
CA LEU A 106 0.22 8.89 12.79
C LEU A 106 0.35 7.43 12.30
N ALA A 107 0.77 6.50 13.15
CA ALA A 107 0.82 5.09 12.78
C ALA A 107 -0.58 4.60 12.39
N ASP A 108 -0.65 3.74 11.37
CA ASP A 108 -1.91 3.23 10.85
C ASP A 108 -2.87 4.39 10.50
N PHE A 109 -2.33 5.41 9.82
CA PHE A 109 -3.06 6.61 9.37
C PHE A 109 -3.75 7.39 10.48
N GLY A 110 -3.26 7.31 11.71
CA GLY A 110 -3.87 7.98 12.85
C GLY A 110 -5.06 7.23 13.45
N ASN A 111 -5.27 5.97 13.11
CA ASN A 111 -6.34 5.14 13.65
C ASN A 111 -6.34 5.13 15.19
N SER A 112 -5.16 5.13 15.84
CA SER A 112 -5.09 5.19 17.30
C SER A 112 -5.67 6.48 17.92
N TYR A 113 -5.81 7.52 17.09
CA TYR A 113 -6.38 8.82 17.42
C TYR A 113 -7.72 9.03 16.69
N TYR A 114 -8.47 7.95 16.45
CA TYR A 114 -9.81 7.97 15.87
C TYR A 114 -9.89 8.46 14.42
N ASN A 115 -8.78 8.50 13.69
CA ASN A 115 -8.81 8.83 12.27
C ASN A 115 -9.28 7.63 11.44
N ASP A 116 -10.12 7.87 10.44
CA ASP A 116 -10.33 6.93 9.32
C ASP A 116 -10.90 5.55 9.67
N HIS A 117 -11.43 5.34 10.88
CA HIS A 117 -11.99 4.05 11.29
C HIS A 117 -13.04 3.52 10.31
N HIS A 118 -13.99 4.35 9.87
CA HIS A 118 -14.98 3.92 8.88
C HIS A 118 -14.34 3.45 7.56
N TYR A 119 -13.26 4.09 7.07
CA TYR A 119 -12.51 3.57 5.92
C TYR A 119 -11.88 2.20 6.23
N HIS A 120 -11.18 2.08 7.37
CA HIS A 120 -10.46 0.86 7.75
C HIS A 120 -11.43 -0.31 8.01
N TRP A 121 -12.43 -0.09 8.87
CA TRP A 121 -13.41 -1.09 9.27
C TRP A 121 -14.30 -1.52 8.11
N GLY A 122 -14.62 -0.63 7.16
CA GLY A 122 -15.50 -0.94 6.04
C GLY A 122 -15.04 -2.15 5.24
N TYR A 123 -13.73 -2.29 5.06
CA TYR A 123 -13.12 -3.44 4.41
C TYR A 123 -13.35 -4.76 5.17
N PHE A 124 -13.10 -4.76 6.48
CA PHE A 124 -13.30 -5.96 7.31
C PHE A 124 -14.77 -6.31 7.49
N ILE A 125 -15.65 -5.31 7.61
CA ILE A 125 -17.10 -5.52 7.70
C ILE A 125 -17.62 -6.19 6.43
N GLN A 126 -17.20 -5.72 5.24
CA GLN A 126 -17.58 -6.38 3.98
C GLN A 126 -17.01 -7.79 3.85
N ALA A 127 -15.71 -7.98 4.16
CA ALA A 127 -15.12 -9.32 4.16
C ALA A 127 -15.87 -10.27 5.12
N GLY A 128 -16.20 -9.81 6.32
CA GLY A 128 -16.98 -10.56 7.31
C GLY A 128 -18.39 -10.88 6.82
N ALA A 129 -19.09 -9.94 6.18
CA ALA A 129 -20.41 -10.16 5.61
C ALA A 129 -20.39 -11.21 4.49
N ILE A 130 -19.37 -11.17 3.64
CA ILE A 130 -19.16 -12.15 2.57
C ILE A 130 -18.96 -13.55 3.16
N ILE A 131 -18.05 -13.69 4.14
CA ILE A 131 -17.79 -14.98 4.78
C ILE A 131 -19.01 -15.48 5.55
N ALA A 132 -19.72 -14.62 6.28
CA ALA A 132 -20.95 -15.00 6.97
C ALA A 132 -22.06 -15.51 6.01
N ARG A 133 -22.07 -15.02 4.77
CA ARG A 133 -22.99 -15.52 3.73
C ARG A 133 -22.51 -16.85 3.13
N LEU A 134 -21.22 -16.96 2.83
CA LEU A 134 -20.64 -18.14 2.19
C LEU A 134 -20.52 -19.34 3.15
N ASP A 135 -20.15 -19.09 4.41
CA ASP A 135 -20.16 -20.06 5.50
C ASP A 135 -20.91 -19.50 6.73
N PRO A 136 -22.23 -19.70 6.79
CA PRO A 136 -23.03 -19.30 7.95
C PRO A 136 -22.64 -19.99 9.26
N SER A 137 -21.88 -21.11 9.22
CA SER A 137 -21.44 -21.80 10.42
C SER A 137 -20.33 -21.04 11.16
N TYR A 138 -19.59 -20.18 10.46
CA TYR A 138 -18.56 -19.30 11.04
C TYR A 138 -19.16 -18.04 11.69
N LEU A 139 -20.42 -17.71 11.42
CA LEU A 139 -21.07 -16.50 11.93
C LEU A 139 -20.98 -16.32 13.46
N PRO A 140 -21.26 -17.32 14.31
CA PRO A 140 -21.13 -17.17 15.77
C PRO A 140 -19.71 -16.82 16.22
N ARG A 141 -18.70 -17.15 15.41
CA ARG A 141 -17.29 -16.90 15.73
C ARG A 141 -16.87 -15.47 15.44
N ILE A 142 -17.34 -14.89 14.34
CA ILE A 142 -16.92 -13.57 13.86
C ILE A 142 -17.86 -12.43 14.27
N ARG A 143 -19.11 -12.74 14.63
CA ARG A 143 -20.17 -11.75 14.86
C ARG A 143 -19.77 -10.60 15.78
N ASP A 144 -19.31 -10.91 16.98
CA ASP A 144 -19.01 -9.88 18.00
C ASP A 144 -17.87 -8.97 17.55
N TRP A 145 -16.92 -9.50 16.78
CA TRP A 145 -15.80 -8.73 16.28
C TRP A 145 -16.25 -7.74 15.19
N VAL A 146 -17.02 -8.21 14.19
CA VAL A 146 -17.57 -7.33 13.13
C VAL A 146 -18.56 -6.31 13.69
N GLU A 147 -19.50 -6.75 14.53
CA GLU A 147 -20.47 -5.83 15.15
C GLU A 147 -19.80 -4.84 16.10
N GLY A 148 -18.66 -5.20 16.71
CA GLY A 148 -17.81 -4.27 17.46
C GLY A 148 -17.28 -3.13 16.58
N LEU A 149 -16.80 -3.42 15.37
CA LEU A 149 -16.36 -2.39 14.41
C LEU A 149 -17.51 -1.49 13.95
N ILE A 150 -18.69 -2.08 13.69
CA ILE A 150 -19.89 -1.33 13.31
C ILE A 150 -20.31 -0.38 14.44
N ARG A 151 -20.30 -0.85 15.68
CA ARG A 151 -20.67 -0.03 16.85
C ARG A 151 -19.66 1.09 17.09
N ASP A 152 -18.36 0.83 16.93
CA ASP A 152 -17.34 1.85 17.07
C ASP A 152 -17.54 3.06 16.13
N ALA A 153 -17.87 2.80 14.87
CA ALA A 153 -18.01 3.85 13.86
C ALA A 153 -19.44 4.36 13.68
N SER A 154 -20.47 3.57 13.99
CA SER A 154 -21.86 3.86 13.65
C SER A 154 -22.88 3.24 14.60
N ASN A 155 -22.59 3.22 15.91
CA ASN A 155 -23.59 2.85 16.92
C ASN A 155 -24.89 3.66 16.72
N PRO A 156 -26.03 3.01 16.42
CA PRO A 156 -27.28 3.71 16.19
C PRO A 156 -28.07 3.99 17.48
N SER A 157 -27.66 3.39 18.60
CA SER A 157 -28.48 3.30 19.81
C SER A 157 -27.89 4.13 20.96
N PRO A 158 -28.68 5.03 21.58
CA PRO A 158 -28.25 5.74 22.78
C PRO A 158 -28.20 4.82 24.01
N LEU A 159 -28.76 3.61 23.92
CA LEU A 159 -28.73 2.62 24.99
C LEU A 159 -27.41 1.84 25.04
N ASP A 160 -26.66 1.83 23.94
CA ASP A 160 -25.32 1.27 23.92
C ASP A 160 -24.35 2.33 24.46
N THR A 161 -23.98 2.19 25.73
CA THR A 161 -23.04 3.11 26.40
C THR A 161 -21.58 2.71 26.21
N SER A 162 -21.30 1.64 25.43
CA SER A 162 -19.92 1.24 25.11
C SER A 162 -19.35 2.00 23.92
N PHE A 163 -20.18 2.64 23.10
CA PHE A 163 -19.73 3.39 21.93
C PHE A 163 -20.55 4.67 21.76
N PRO A 164 -19.95 5.80 21.35
CA PRO A 164 -20.71 7.01 21.04
C PRO A 164 -21.59 6.78 19.82
N GLN A 165 -22.73 7.47 19.77
CA GLN A 165 -23.61 7.39 18.62
C GLN A 165 -22.95 8.01 17.39
N PHE A 166 -23.00 7.30 16.26
CA PHE A 166 -22.60 7.82 14.95
C PHE A 166 -21.27 8.60 14.94
N ARG A 167 -20.19 7.96 15.39
CA ARG A 167 -18.87 8.60 15.52
C ARG A 167 -18.44 9.40 14.28
N TYR A 168 -18.64 8.83 13.08
CA TYR A 168 -18.19 9.44 11.83
C TYR A 168 -19.31 10.05 11.00
N PHE A 169 -20.52 9.49 11.06
CA PHE A 169 -21.61 9.93 10.19
C PHE A 169 -22.36 11.14 10.77
N ASP A 170 -22.31 12.25 10.06
CA ASP A 170 -23.04 13.47 10.43
C ASP A 170 -24.39 13.49 9.71
N TRP A 171 -25.47 13.29 10.46
CA TRP A 171 -26.84 13.31 9.94
C TRP A 171 -27.29 14.67 9.41
N PHE A 172 -26.65 15.77 9.82
CA PHE A 172 -26.96 17.10 9.32
C PHE A 172 -26.26 17.35 7.98
N SER A 173 -24.96 17.06 7.91
CA SER A 173 -24.17 17.18 6.67
C SER A 173 -24.53 16.12 5.64
N GLY A 174 -25.01 14.96 6.09
CA GLY A 174 -25.44 13.82 5.29
C GLY A 174 -24.29 13.00 4.71
N HIS A 175 -23.10 13.13 5.25
CA HIS A 175 -21.91 12.33 4.93
C HIS A 175 -21.04 12.17 6.17
N SER A 176 -19.98 11.37 6.04
CA SER A 176 -19.02 11.10 7.09
C SER A 176 -17.91 12.13 7.11
N TRP A 177 -17.37 12.37 8.30
CA TRP A 177 -16.09 13.03 8.51
C TRP A 177 -15.06 11.97 8.89
N SER A 178 -13.82 12.08 8.46
CA SER A 178 -12.77 11.10 8.72
C SER A 178 -11.81 11.50 9.81
N GLN A 179 -11.67 12.81 9.99
CA GLN A 179 -10.79 13.39 11.00
C GLN A 179 -11.15 12.95 12.42
N GLY A 180 -10.15 12.36 13.09
CA GLY A 180 -10.20 11.98 14.50
C GLY A 180 -9.87 13.13 15.46
N LEU A 181 -9.03 12.82 16.46
CA LEU A 181 -8.62 13.75 17.53
C LEU A 181 -7.51 14.73 17.13
N PHE A 182 -7.22 14.86 15.84
CA PHE A 182 -6.23 15.81 15.33
C PHE A 182 -6.83 17.21 15.20
N GLU A 183 -6.10 18.23 15.63
CA GLU A 183 -6.52 19.62 15.48
C GLU A 183 -6.43 20.06 14.01
N SER A 184 -7.47 20.73 13.50
CA SER A 184 -7.49 21.34 12.17
C SER A 184 -8.16 22.71 12.22
N ALA A 185 -7.50 23.70 11.62
CA ALA A 185 -8.04 25.06 11.49
C ALA A 185 -9.22 25.12 10.50
N ASP A 186 -9.30 24.17 9.56
CA ASP A 186 -10.32 24.11 8.53
C ASP A 186 -11.53 23.25 8.95
N GLY A 187 -11.54 22.78 10.19
CA GLY A 187 -12.52 21.81 10.69
C GLY A 187 -12.19 20.39 10.26
N LYS A 188 -13.14 19.47 10.43
CA LYS A 188 -13.02 18.07 10.02
C LYS A 188 -12.91 17.94 8.50
N ASP A 189 -12.28 16.86 8.05
CA ASP A 189 -12.13 16.53 6.64
C ASP A 189 -12.74 15.17 6.23
N GLN A 190 -12.93 15.01 4.93
CA GLN A 190 -13.36 13.80 4.22
C GLN A 190 -12.71 13.83 2.82
N GLU A 191 -11.97 12.78 2.47
CA GLU A 191 -11.31 12.64 1.17
C GLU A 191 -11.94 11.50 0.37
N SER A 192 -11.90 10.28 0.91
CA SER A 192 -12.24 9.05 0.20
C SER A 192 -13.74 8.73 0.31
N THR A 193 -14.55 9.42 -0.49
CA THR A 193 -16.00 9.18 -0.49
C THR A 193 -16.37 7.75 -0.88
N SER A 194 -15.56 7.09 -1.70
CA SER A 194 -15.78 5.68 -2.05
C SER A 194 -15.53 4.71 -0.89
N GLU A 195 -14.62 5.02 0.04
CA GLU A 195 -14.41 4.20 1.23
C GLU A 195 -15.51 4.41 2.28
N GLU A 196 -16.07 5.62 2.40
CA GLU A 196 -17.30 5.87 3.17
C GLU A 196 -18.47 5.02 2.62
N ILE A 197 -18.70 5.08 1.32
CA ILE A 197 -19.74 4.29 0.65
C ILE A 197 -19.51 2.80 0.91
N ASN A 198 -18.26 2.33 0.81
CA ASN A 198 -17.88 0.94 1.07
C ASN A 198 -18.23 0.51 2.50
N PHE A 199 -18.03 1.39 3.48
CA PHE A 199 -18.39 1.13 4.88
C PHE A 199 -19.90 0.97 5.08
N HIS A 200 -20.71 1.93 4.61
CA HIS A 200 -22.17 1.84 4.75
C HIS A 200 -22.77 0.65 3.98
N TYR A 201 -22.21 0.38 2.80
CA TYR A 201 -22.56 -0.80 2.02
C TYR A 201 -22.23 -2.09 2.78
N GLY A 202 -21.09 -2.13 3.46
CA GLY A 202 -20.71 -3.25 4.34
C GLY A 202 -21.68 -3.48 5.49
N ILE A 203 -22.16 -2.43 6.16
CA ILE A 203 -23.18 -2.57 7.20
C ILE A 203 -24.47 -3.19 6.63
N ALA A 204 -24.90 -2.74 5.45
CA ALA A 204 -26.09 -3.28 4.80
C ALA A 204 -25.92 -4.77 4.43
N LEU A 205 -24.76 -5.14 3.87
CA LEU A 205 -24.42 -6.53 3.55
C LEU A 205 -24.33 -7.41 4.81
N TRP A 206 -23.75 -6.89 5.89
CA TRP A 206 -23.70 -7.59 7.17
C TRP A 206 -25.11 -7.81 7.73
N GLY A 207 -25.99 -6.80 7.66
CA GLY A 207 -27.40 -6.94 8.02
C GLY A 207 -28.10 -8.04 7.22
N LEU A 208 -27.86 -8.11 5.90
CA LEU A 208 -28.37 -9.17 5.03
C LEU A 208 -27.84 -10.56 5.43
N ALA A 209 -26.52 -10.73 5.57
CA ALA A 209 -25.90 -12.01 5.94
C ALA A 209 -26.37 -12.52 7.31
N THR A 210 -26.62 -11.60 8.24
CA THR A 210 -27.05 -11.93 9.61
C THR A 210 -28.56 -11.91 9.82
N GLN A 211 -29.34 -11.60 8.77
CA GLN A 211 -30.79 -11.41 8.83
C GLN A 211 -31.23 -10.35 9.86
N SER A 212 -30.38 -9.36 10.11
CA SER A 212 -30.65 -8.23 11.00
C SER A 212 -31.27 -7.08 10.20
N LEU A 213 -32.60 -6.97 10.25
CA LEU A 213 -33.34 -5.87 9.60
C LEU A 213 -32.90 -4.48 10.10
N THR A 214 -32.47 -4.39 11.36
CA THR A 214 -31.97 -3.14 11.95
C THR A 214 -30.65 -2.71 11.32
N LEU A 215 -29.67 -3.62 11.22
CA LEU A 215 -28.37 -3.30 10.62
C LEU A 215 -28.51 -3.10 9.10
N GLU A 216 -29.32 -3.92 8.44
CA GLU A 216 -29.61 -3.73 7.01
C GLU A 216 -30.23 -2.35 6.75
N GLY A 217 -31.28 -2.00 7.51
CA GLY A 217 -31.96 -0.70 7.38
C GLY A 217 -31.05 0.48 7.68
N LEU A 218 -30.21 0.37 8.72
CA LEU A 218 -29.20 1.36 9.07
C LEU A 218 -28.22 1.59 7.92
N GLY A 219 -27.56 0.53 7.44
CA GLY A 219 -26.59 0.62 6.36
C GLY A 219 -27.19 1.20 5.09
N ARG A 220 -28.42 0.78 4.73
CA ARG A 220 -29.15 1.32 3.56
C ARG A 220 -29.51 2.81 3.71
N LEU A 221 -29.92 3.24 4.89
CA LEU A 221 -30.27 4.64 5.14
C LEU A 221 -29.05 5.55 5.05
N MET A 222 -27.96 5.17 5.71
CA MET A 222 -26.69 5.90 5.66
C MET A 222 -26.16 5.95 4.23
N LEU A 223 -26.14 4.80 3.53
CA LEU A 223 -25.70 4.72 2.14
C LEU A 223 -26.56 5.56 1.19
N GLY A 224 -27.89 5.55 1.34
CA GLY A 224 -28.78 6.39 0.53
C GLY A 224 -28.57 7.88 0.75
N THR A 225 -28.22 8.27 1.98
CA THR A 225 -27.91 9.66 2.36
C THR A 225 -26.54 10.06 1.82
N ALA A 226 -25.49 9.28 2.10
CA ALA A 226 -24.13 9.48 1.60
C ALA A 226 -24.08 9.53 0.07
N LYS A 227 -24.77 8.61 -0.63
CA LYS A 227 -24.87 8.63 -2.10
C LYS A 227 -25.35 9.99 -2.62
N ARG A 228 -26.39 10.57 -2.00
CA ARG A 228 -26.93 11.86 -2.42
C ARG A 228 -25.91 12.97 -2.23
N THR A 229 -25.25 13.02 -1.08
CA THR A 229 -24.27 14.06 -0.74
C THR A 229 -22.98 13.89 -1.54
N THR A 230 -22.47 12.67 -1.76
CA THR A 230 -21.38 12.35 -2.68
C THR A 230 -21.64 12.91 -4.08
N GLN A 231 -22.83 12.67 -4.64
CA GLN A 231 -23.23 13.16 -5.97
C GLN A 231 -23.51 14.67 -6.02
N THR A 232 -23.60 15.34 -4.87
CA THR A 232 -23.95 16.77 -4.78
C THR A 232 -22.71 17.63 -4.49
N TYR A 233 -21.88 17.23 -3.54
CA TYR A 233 -20.75 18.03 -3.06
C TYR A 233 -19.42 17.57 -3.65
N PHE A 234 -19.24 16.27 -3.88
CA PHE A 234 -17.92 15.70 -4.16
C PHE A 234 -17.74 15.36 -5.64
N LEU A 235 -18.73 14.73 -6.27
CA LEU A 235 -18.72 14.37 -7.70
C LEU A 235 -19.51 15.41 -8.50
N MET A 236 -18.80 16.37 -9.07
CA MET A 236 -19.35 17.56 -9.71
C MET A 236 -19.52 17.36 -11.22
N ASP A 237 -20.73 16.98 -11.65
CA ASP A 237 -21.10 17.04 -13.06
C ASP A 237 -21.27 18.50 -13.53
N SER A 238 -21.34 18.69 -14.85
CA SER A 238 -21.53 20.02 -15.48
C SER A 238 -22.81 20.74 -15.08
N ASN A 239 -23.80 20.02 -14.54
CA ASN A 239 -25.06 20.59 -14.10
C ASN A 239 -25.05 20.96 -12.61
N ASN A 240 -23.98 20.66 -11.87
CA ASN A 240 -23.88 20.95 -10.44
C ASN A 240 -24.18 22.43 -10.16
N LYS A 241 -25.14 22.69 -9.27
CA LYS A 241 -25.57 24.05 -8.86
C LYS A 241 -25.20 24.39 -7.42
N VAL A 242 -24.54 23.47 -6.72
CA VAL A 242 -24.21 23.59 -5.30
C VAL A 242 -22.79 24.09 -5.14
N MET A 243 -21.84 23.50 -5.88
CA MET A 243 -20.44 23.86 -5.81
C MET A 243 -20.13 25.12 -6.63
N PRO A 244 -19.15 25.96 -6.22
CA PRO A 244 -18.77 27.14 -6.97
C PRO A 244 -18.40 26.82 -8.42
N GLU A 245 -18.92 27.60 -9.37
CA GLU A 245 -18.74 27.37 -10.82
C GLU A 245 -17.27 27.16 -11.23
N LYS A 246 -16.36 27.89 -10.57
CA LYS A 246 -14.91 27.82 -10.84
C LYS A 246 -14.26 26.47 -10.53
N ILE A 247 -14.86 25.65 -9.65
CA ILE A 247 -14.29 24.35 -9.25
C ILE A 247 -14.99 23.17 -9.93
N ILE A 248 -16.17 23.36 -10.54
CA ILE A 248 -16.91 22.30 -11.24
C ILE A 248 -16.05 21.64 -12.34
N GLY A 249 -15.17 22.41 -12.99
CA GLY A 249 -14.25 21.90 -14.00
C GLY A 249 -13.26 20.84 -13.50
N ASN A 250 -12.97 20.81 -12.19
CA ASN A 250 -12.12 19.80 -11.57
C ASN A 250 -12.81 18.43 -11.47
N LYS A 251 -14.14 18.37 -11.62
CA LYS A 251 -15.01 17.18 -11.50
C LYS A 251 -15.06 16.54 -10.12
N VAL A 252 -13.99 16.60 -9.34
CA VAL A 252 -13.97 16.18 -7.94
C VAL A 252 -13.43 17.30 -7.04
N THR A 253 -13.80 17.30 -5.76
CA THR A 253 -13.35 18.30 -4.80
C THR A 253 -11.90 18.11 -4.35
N GLY A 254 -11.40 16.87 -4.37
CA GLY A 254 -10.23 16.47 -3.58
C GLY A 254 -10.62 16.34 -2.10
N ILE A 255 -9.75 16.77 -1.20
CA ILE A 255 -10.00 16.76 0.24
C ILE A 255 -11.05 17.84 0.57
N PHE A 256 -12.16 17.42 1.18
CA PHE A 256 -13.26 18.31 1.56
C PHE A 256 -13.24 18.53 3.07
N PHE A 257 -13.21 19.79 3.49
CA PHE A 257 -13.22 20.21 4.88
C PHE A 257 -14.52 20.96 5.18
N GLU A 258 -14.84 21.15 6.46
CA GLU A 258 -15.95 22.03 6.87
C GLU A 258 -15.82 23.46 6.31
N ASN A 259 -14.59 24.00 6.26
CA ASN A 259 -14.35 25.39 5.84
C ASN A 259 -13.76 25.56 4.42
N LYS A 260 -13.32 24.49 3.75
CA LYS A 260 -12.71 24.57 2.41
C LYS A 260 -12.87 23.27 1.61
N ALA A 261 -12.57 23.35 0.32
CA ALA A 261 -12.30 22.17 -0.51
C ALA A 261 -10.95 22.35 -1.20
N GLU A 262 -10.13 21.31 -1.20
CA GLU A 262 -8.76 21.36 -1.72
C GLU A 262 -8.53 20.23 -2.73
N TYR A 263 -8.30 20.62 -3.99
CA TYR A 263 -8.10 19.69 -5.10
C TYR A 263 -6.67 19.10 -5.09
N THR A 264 -6.44 18.22 -4.12
CA THR A 264 -5.20 17.49 -3.86
C THR A 264 -5.52 16.16 -3.17
N THR A 265 -4.50 15.37 -2.82
CA THR A 265 -4.63 14.28 -1.85
C THR A 265 -3.61 14.43 -0.71
N TRP A 266 -3.76 13.63 0.35
CA TRP A 266 -2.78 13.53 1.44
C TRP A 266 -1.40 12.96 1.01
N PHE A 267 -1.32 12.37 -0.18
CA PHE A 267 -0.14 11.64 -0.68
C PHE A 267 0.33 12.10 -2.08
N GLY A 268 -0.27 13.17 -2.63
CA GLY A 268 0.23 13.85 -3.82
C GLY A 268 -0.86 14.42 -4.73
N ALA A 269 -0.54 15.51 -5.44
CA ALA A 269 -1.51 16.24 -6.27
C ALA A 269 -1.58 15.75 -7.73
N LYS A 270 -1.18 14.50 -8.03
CA LYS A 270 -1.32 13.99 -9.41
C LYS A 270 -2.79 13.70 -9.73
N PRO A 271 -3.30 14.00 -10.94
CA PRO A 271 -4.71 13.79 -11.23
C PRO A 271 -5.17 12.33 -11.07
N GLU A 272 -4.32 11.34 -11.39
CA GLU A 272 -4.66 9.93 -11.17
C GLU A 272 -4.89 9.59 -9.68
N PHE A 273 -4.24 10.30 -8.75
CA PHE A 273 -4.43 10.15 -7.31
C PHE A 273 -5.73 10.84 -6.87
N ILE A 274 -5.90 12.11 -7.26
CA ILE A 274 -7.05 12.94 -6.86
C ILE A 274 -8.38 12.33 -7.32
N HIS A 275 -8.41 11.78 -8.54
CA HIS A 275 -9.60 11.13 -9.07
C HIS A 275 -9.73 9.69 -8.60
N GLY A 276 -8.63 8.94 -8.61
CA GLY A 276 -8.65 7.52 -8.27
C GLY A 276 -9.10 7.28 -6.83
N ILE A 277 -8.75 8.15 -5.88
CA ILE A 277 -9.17 7.98 -4.47
C ILE A 277 -10.70 7.99 -4.31
N GLN A 278 -11.43 8.57 -5.25
CA GLN A 278 -12.90 8.59 -5.30
C GLN A 278 -13.52 7.34 -5.97
N MET A 279 -12.69 6.35 -6.34
CA MET A 279 -13.09 5.15 -7.07
C MET A 279 -12.82 3.86 -6.27
N ILE A 280 -11.92 3.90 -5.29
CA ILE A 280 -11.46 2.73 -4.54
C ILE A 280 -12.23 2.58 -3.22
N PRO A 281 -12.69 1.38 -2.84
CA PRO A 281 -12.71 0.14 -3.63
C PRO A 281 -13.83 0.12 -4.66
N CYS A 282 -13.57 -0.54 -5.80
CA CYS A 282 -14.60 -0.84 -6.78
C CYS A 282 -15.44 -2.04 -6.32
N THR A 283 -16.72 -1.81 -6.05
CA THR A 283 -17.69 -2.80 -5.60
C THR A 283 -19.00 -2.66 -6.38
N PRO A 284 -19.97 -3.58 -6.27
CA PRO A 284 -21.26 -3.44 -6.95
C PRO A 284 -21.96 -2.09 -6.78
N ILE A 285 -21.81 -1.43 -5.61
CA ILE A 285 -22.45 -0.14 -5.34
C ILE A 285 -21.79 1.01 -6.11
N THR A 286 -20.55 0.85 -6.61
CA THR A 286 -19.83 1.91 -7.35
C THR A 286 -20.62 2.38 -8.57
N GLU A 287 -21.33 1.49 -9.28
CA GLU A 287 -22.18 1.84 -10.43
C GLU A 287 -23.37 2.74 -10.05
N GLU A 288 -23.82 2.68 -8.79
CA GLU A 288 -24.89 3.53 -8.30
C GLU A 288 -24.38 4.90 -7.84
N ILE A 289 -23.11 5.00 -7.44
CA ILE A 289 -22.49 6.24 -6.97
C ILE A 289 -21.95 7.06 -8.14
N ARG A 290 -21.16 6.42 -9.01
CA ARG A 290 -20.51 7.05 -10.16
C ARG A 290 -21.37 6.90 -11.40
N LEU A 291 -22.33 7.81 -11.56
CA LEU A 291 -23.30 7.79 -12.65
C LEU A 291 -22.60 7.88 -14.02
N GLU A 292 -23.12 7.15 -15.03
CA GLU A 292 -22.55 7.11 -16.40
C GLU A 292 -22.24 8.50 -16.96
N LYS A 293 -23.18 9.45 -16.82
CA LYS A 293 -22.99 10.85 -17.24
C LYS A 293 -21.76 11.50 -16.59
N PHE A 294 -21.61 11.34 -15.27
CA PHE A 294 -20.48 11.92 -14.54
C PHE A 294 -19.17 11.28 -14.97
N VAL A 295 -19.14 9.96 -15.11
CA VAL A 295 -17.96 9.21 -15.56
C VAL A 295 -17.56 9.62 -16.98
N GLU A 296 -18.50 9.80 -17.89
CA GLU A 296 -18.24 10.28 -19.26
C GLU A 296 -17.63 11.69 -19.26
N GLU A 297 -18.19 12.60 -18.47
CA GLU A 297 -17.68 13.96 -18.35
C GLU A 297 -16.27 14.00 -17.73
N GLU A 298 -16.04 13.26 -16.64
CA GLU A 298 -14.75 13.17 -15.96
C GLU A 298 -13.69 12.54 -16.86
N TRP A 299 -14.04 11.44 -17.53
CA TRP A 299 -13.15 10.75 -18.45
C TRP A 299 -12.72 11.64 -19.61
N THR A 300 -13.68 12.30 -20.25
CA THR A 300 -13.42 13.18 -21.39
C THR A 300 -12.63 14.43 -20.98
N THR A 301 -12.94 14.99 -19.80
CA THR A 301 -12.32 16.23 -19.35
C THR A 301 -10.89 15.99 -18.85
N ILE A 302 -10.64 14.89 -18.13
CA ILE A 302 -9.40 14.69 -17.38
C ILE A 302 -8.78 13.33 -17.67
N LEU A 303 -9.47 12.23 -17.37
CA LEU A 303 -8.81 10.92 -17.22
C LEU A 303 -8.25 10.36 -18.54
N SER A 304 -8.95 10.54 -19.66
CA SER A 304 -8.47 10.10 -20.99
C SER A 304 -7.14 10.74 -21.39
N LYS A 305 -6.81 11.92 -20.83
CA LYS A 305 -5.57 12.66 -21.11
C LYS A 305 -4.39 12.18 -20.27
N ILE A 306 -4.64 11.48 -19.17
CA ILE A 306 -3.61 11.06 -18.20
C ILE A 306 -3.46 9.55 -18.07
N VAL A 307 -4.49 8.77 -18.44
CA VAL A 307 -4.54 7.32 -18.17
C VAL A 307 -3.38 6.54 -18.77
N GLN A 308 -2.79 7.01 -19.88
CA GLN A 308 -1.67 6.31 -20.49
C GLN A 308 -0.38 6.41 -19.65
N ASP A 309 -0.15 7.56 -19.03
CA ASP A 309 1.05 7.87 -18.23
C ASP A 309 0.85 7.62 -16.72
N ALA A 310 -0.37 7.31 -16.31
CA ALA A 310 -0.67 6.92 -14.93
C ALA A 310 0.14 5.69 -14.52
N VAL A 311 0.62 5.70 -13.28
CA VAL A 311 1.29 4.54 -12.69
C VAL A 311 0.34 3.32 -12.69
N PRO A 312 0.86 2.08 -12.88
CA PRO A 312 0.02 0.93 -13.25
C PRO A 312 -1.12 0.61 -12.29
N GLU A 313 -0.92 0.79 -10.98
CA GLU A 313 -1.92 0.53 -9.95
C GLU A 313 -3.14 1.44 -10.15
N TRP A 314 -2.89 2.74 -10.31
CA TRP A 314 -3.94 3.73 -10.56
C TRP A 314 -4.53 3.59 -11.96
N LYS A 315 -3.72 3.21 -12.97
CA LYS A 315 -4.19 2.95 -14.34
C LYS A 315 -5.26 1.85 -14.37
N SER A 316 -5.07 0.78 -13.59
CA SER A 316 -6.07 -0.29 -13.46
C SER A 316 -7.40 0.23 -12.89
N LEU A 317 -7.33 1.08 -11.86
CA LEU A 317 -8.49 1.68 -11.23
C LEU A 317 -9.23 2.65 -12.17
N LEU A 318 -8.50 3.46 -12.93
CA LEU A 318 -9.08 4.36 -13.94
C LEU A 318 -9.83 3.57 -15.02
N TYR A 319 -9.26 2.47 -15.51
CA TYR A 319 -9.96 1.62 -16.48
C TYR A 319 -11.14 0.85 -15.87
N MET A 320 -11.07 0.47 -14.60
CA MET A 320 -12.23 -0.11 -13.91
C MET A 320 -13.39 0.89 -13.83
N ASN A 321 -13.11 2.17 -13.54
CA ASN A 321 -14.09 3.25 -13.64
C ASN A 321 -14.59 3.44 -15.09
N TYR A 322 -13.69 3.42 -16.08
CA TYR A 322 -14.07 3.56 -17.50
C TYR A 322 -15.01 2.45 -17.98
N ALA A 323 -14.93 1.25 -17.39
CA ALA A 323 -15.84 0.15 -17.71
C ALA A 323 -17.33 0.48 -17.46
N ILE A 324 -17.65 1.53 -16.68
CA ILE A 324 -19.02 2.01 -16.53
C ILE A 324 -19.60 2.48 -17.88
N ILE A 325 -18.78 3.17 -18.69
CA ILE A 325 -19.20 3.75 -19.98
C ILE A 325 -18.70 2.97 -21.20
N ASN A 326 -17.58 2.25 -21.11
CA ASN A 326 -17.03 1.45 -22.22
C ASN A 326 -16.31 0.19 -21.73
N ARG A 327 -17.07 -0.90 -21.65
CA ARG A 327 -16.64 -2.18 -21.05
C ARG A 327 -15.58 -2.91 -21.87
N ASP A 328 -15.78 -3.00 -23.18
CA ASP A 328 -14.94 -3.85 -24.03
C ASP A 328 -13.53 -3.26 -24.16
N GLU A 329 -13.43 -1.93 -24.29
CA GLU A 329 -12.14 -1.24 -24.29
C GLU A 329 -11.47 -1.32 -22.92
N ALA A 330 -12.21 -1.03 -21.83
CA ALA A 330 -11.68 -1.14 -20.47
C ALA A 330 -11.15 -2.55 -20.17
N PHE A 331 -11.92 -3.59 -20.51
CA PHE A 331 -11.51 -4.98 -20.32
C PHE A 331 -10.23 -5.32 -21.09
N THR A 332 -10.14 -4.90 -22.36
CA THR A 332 -8.94 -5.07 -23.18
C THR A 332 -7.72 -4.43 -22.54
N GLN A 333 -7.87 -3.23 -21.98
CA GLN A 333 -6.79 -2.52 -21.32
C GLN A 333 -6.39 -3.21 -20.01
N LEU A 334 -7.36 -3.61 -19.18
CA LEU A 334 -7.13 -4.28 -17.89
C LEU A 334 -6.36 -5.60 -18.02
N LEU A 335 -6.49 -6.32 -19.14
CA LEU A 335 -5.66 -7.52 -19.40
C LEU A 335 -4.17 -7.21 -19.58
N SER A 336 -3.81 -5.97 -19.90
CA SER A 336 -2.44 -5.55 -20.25
C SER A 336 -1.77 -4.69 -19.19
N VAL A 337 -2.52 -4.16 -18.22
CA VAL A 337 -1.98 -3.35 -17.13
C VAL A 337 -1.48 -4.30 -16.03
N PRO A 338 -0.17 -4.37 -15.77
CA PRO A 338 0.35 -5.21 -14.69
C PRO A 338 -0.18 -4.70 -13.35
N LEU A 339 -0.64 -5.63 -12.51
CA LEU A 339 -0.89 -5.40 -11.10
C LEU A 339 0.39 -5.73 -10.33
N ASP A 340 1.04 -4.68 -9.83
CA ASP A 340 2.17 -4.65 -8.89
C ASP A 340 3.52 -5.28 -9.34
N ASN A 341 4.61 -4.56 -9.05
CA ASN A 341 6.01 -4.66 -9.52
C ASN A 341 6.38 -3.80 -10.74
N VAL A 342 6.70 -2.52 -10.48
CA VAL A 342 7.07 -1.54 -11.51
C VAL A 342 8.31 -0.76 -11.06
N PHE A 343 9.33 -0.68 -11.91
CA PHE A 343 10.42 0.28 -11.71
C PHE A 343 9.87 1.70 -11.97
N PRO A 344 9.89 2.61 -10.98
CA PRO A 344 9.42 3.98 -11.19
C PRO A 344 10.15 4.63 -12.36
N ALA A 345 9.45 5.38 -13.21
CA ALA A 345 10.06 6.08 -14.34
C ALA A 345 11.22 7.01 -13.92
N GLY A 346 11.21 7.51 -12.68
CA GLY A 346 12.32 8.28 -12.09
C GLY A 346 13.62 7.50 -11.92
N ILE A 347 13.57 6.18 -11.74
CA ILE A 347 14.75 5.30 -11.70
C ILE A 347 15.34 5.11 -13.12
N LEU A 348 14.56 5.30 -14.18
CA LEU A 348 15.03 5.26 -15.56
C LEU A 348 15.66 6.58 -16.04
N GLN A 349 15.96 7.49 -15.10
CA GLN A 349 16.59 8.79 -15.35
C GLN A 349 17.92 8.92 -14.59
N SER A 350 18.73 9.89 -14.99
CA SER A 350 19.99 10.19 -14.28
C SER A 350 19.69 10.66 -12.85
N PRO A 351 20.46 10.24 -11.83
CA PRO A 351 21.76 9.53 -11.91
C PRO A 351 21.68 8.00 -11.99
N PHE A 352 20.49 7.39 -11.88
CA PHE A 352 20.32 5.93 -11.84
C PHE A 352 20.52 5.26 -13.19
N PHE A 353 19.98 5.84 -14.26
CA PHE A 353 20.09 5.31 -15.62
C PHE A 353 20.10 6.41 -16.68
N ASN A 354 20.90 6.24 -17.71
CA ASN A 354 20.89 7.05 -18.91
C ASN A 354 21.35 6.21 -20.10
N LYS A 355 20.53 6.16 -21.16
CA LYS A 355 20.82 5.35 -22.35
C LYS A 355 22.15 5.71 -23.02
N ASP A 356 22.57 6.98 -22.90
CA ASP A 356 23.78 7.52 -23.52
C ASP A 356 24.99 7.52 -22.56
N ALA A 357 24.79 7.16 -21.29
CA ALA A 357 25.86 7.07 -20.30
C ALA A 357 26.74 5.82 -20.53
N PRO A 358 28.04 5.93 -20.19
CA PRO A 358 28.92 4.76 -20.08
C PRO A 358 28.32 3.65 -19.21
N LYS A 359 28.56 2.39 -19.58
CA LYS A 359 27.88 1.27 -18.90
C LYS A 359 28.25 1.17 -17.44
N TYR A 360 29.49 1.48 -17.03
CA TYR A 360 29.85 1.52 -15.62
C TYR A 360 28.94 2.44 -14.76
N LEU A 361 28.36 3.51 -15.32
CA LEU A 361 27.38 4.34 -14.60
C LEU A 361 26.03 3.64 -14.49
N ASN A 362 25.52 3.10 -15.60
CA ASN A 362 24.22 2.42 -15.61
C ASN A 362 24.21 1.17 -14.73
N TYR A 363 25.27 0.36 -14.76
CA TYR A 363 25.41 -0.76 -13.82
C TYR A 363 25.67 -0.25 -12.39
N GLY A 364 26.40 0.86 -12.23
CA GLY A 364 26.56 1.53 -10.93
C GLY A 364 25.24 2.04 -10.34
N GLY A 365 24.17 2.11 -11.14
CA GLY A 365 22.79 2.34 -10.70
C GLY A 365 22.28 1.27 -9.73
N ALA A 366 22.72 0.02 -9.90
CA ALA A 366 22.49 -1.14 -9.03
C ALA A 366 21.03 -1.52 -8.67
N VAL A 367 20.03 -0.74 -9.07
CA VAL A 367 18.62 -0.97 -8.72
C VAL A 367 18.13 -2.35 -9.17
N ILE A 368 18.44 -2.77 -10.40
CA ILE A 368 18.05 -4.12 -10.86
C ILE A 368 18.71 -5.22 -10.02
N GLY A 369 19.97 -5.03 -9.63
CA GLY A 369 20.66 -5.96 -8.74
C GLY A 369 20.00 -6.01 -7.36
N HIS A 370 19.60 -4.85 -6.83
CA HIS A 370 18.87 -4.72 -5.58
C HIS A 370 17.53 -5.47 -5.63
N GLU A 371 16.70 -5.23 -6.65
CA GLU A 371 15.41 -5.91 -6.78
C GLU A 371 15.53 -7.44 -6.96
N ILE A 372 16.55 -7.91 -7.70
CA ILE A 372 16.79 -9.35 -7.85
C ILE A 372 17.23 -9.98 -6.50
N THR A 373 17.95 -9.21 -5.68
CA THR A 373 18.44 -9.69 -4.39
C THR A 373 17.30 -9.90 -3.39
N HIS A 374 16.18 -9.19 -3.51
CA HIS A 374 14.98 -9.47 -2.71
C HIS A 374 14.49 -10.92 -2.86
N GLY A 375 14.76 -11.60 -3.98
CA GLY A 375 14.49 -13.05 -4.12
C GLY A 375 15.30 -13.96 -3.18
N PHE A 376 16.32 -13.43 -2.52
CA PHE A 376 17.24 -14.17 -1.65
C PHE A 376 17.45 -13.50 -0.28
N ASP A 377 16.71 -12.43 0.01
CA ASP A 377 16.77 -11.77 1.30
C ASP A 377 16.10 -12.61 2.40
N ASP A 378 15.89 -12.01 3.57
CA ASP A 378 15.30 -12.72 4.71
C ASP A 378 13.86 -13.18 4.50
N SER A 379 13.12 -12.51 3.60
CA SER A 379 11.80 -12.92 3.12
C SER A 379 11.93 -13.82 1.89
N GLY A 380 12.64 -13.38 0.85
CA GLY A 380 12.74 -14.02 -0.45
C GLY A 380 13.28 -15.44 -0.41
N ARG A 381 14.26 -15.73 0.46
CA ARG A 381 14.80 -17.09 0.64
C ARG A 381 13.74 -18.13 0.99
N GLN A 382 12.58 -17.69 1.46
CA GLN A 382 11.48 -18.57 1.86
C GLN A 382 10.65 -19.02 0.66
N PHE A 383 10.88 -18.44 -0.52
CA PHE A 383 10.14 -18.71 -1.75
C PHE A 383 11.05 -19.36 -2.79
N ASP A 384 10.58 -20.44 -3.41
CA ASP A 384 11.30 -21.11 -4.49
C ASP A 384 11.16 -20.38 -5.84
N LYS A 385 11.78 -20.91 -6.90
CA LYS A 385 11.76 -20.34 -8.25
C LYS A 385 10.36 -20.16 -8.86
N ASP A 386 9.37 -20.87 -8.34
CA ASP A 386 7.98 -20.83 -8.82
C ASP A 386 7.11 -19.94 -7.90
N GLY A 387 7.71 -19.30 -6.89
CA GLY A 387 7.03 -18.44 -5.92
C GLY A 387 6.38 -19.19 -4.76
N ASN A 388 6.65 -20.48 -4.58
CA ASN A 388 6.07 -21.25 -3.48
C ASN A 388 6.88 -21.04 -2.19
N ARG A 389 6.20 -20.81 -1.07
CA ARG A 389 6.87 -20.66 0.23
C ARG A 389 7.36 -22.00 0.80
N ILE A 390 8.49 -22.49 0.31
CA ILE A 390 9.12 -23.76 0.70
C ILE A 390 10.57 -23.47 1.12
N SER A 391 11.04 -24.12 2.20
CA SER A 391 12.45 -24.05 2.57
C SER A 391 13.28 -24.88 1.59
N TRP A 392 13.71 -24.26 0.50
CA TRP A 392 14.48 -24.89 -0.57
C TRP A 392 16.00 -24.80 -0.36
N TRP A 393 16.45 -24.01 0.63
CA TRP A 393 17.85 -23.96 1.07
C TRP A 393 18.16 -25.12 2.01
N THR A 394 19.41 -25.62 1.94
CA THR A 394 19.88 -26.60 2.91
C THR A 394 20.03 -25.97 4.30
N PRO A 395 19.90 -26.74 5.40
CA PRO A 395 20.07 -26.23 6.75
C PRO A 395 21.40 -25.46 6.94
N GLU A 396 22.50 -25.97 6.38
CA GLU A 396 23.81 -25.33 6.48
C GLU A 396 23.85 -23.95 5.79
N THR A 397 23.09 -23.80 4.69
CA THR A 397 22.98 -22.52 3.96
C THR A 397 22.18 -21.52 4.79
N ILE A 398 21.10 -21.98 5.43
CA ILE A 398 20.27 -21.15 6.30
C ILE A 398 21.08 -20.66 7.50
N ASP A 399 21.82 -21.55 8.16
CA ASP A 399 22.63 -21.19 9.34
C ASP A 399 23.69 -20.14 8.99
N ARG A 400 24.42 -20.34 7.89
CA ARG A 400 25.42 -19.36 7.41
C ARG A 400 24.79 -18.04 6.97
N PHE A 401 23.59 -18.08 6.38
CA PHE A 401 22.87 -16.86 6.01
C PHE A 401 22.45 -16.08 7.25
N ILE A 402 21.91 -16.76 8.27
CA ILE A 402 21.52 -16.14 9.54
C ILE A 402 22.74 -15.52 10.21
N GLU A 403 23.88 -16.23 10.26
CA GLU A 403 25.13 -15.72 10.80
C GLU A 403 25.56 -14.42 10.10
N ARG A 404 25.65 -14.42 8.76
CA ARG A 404 26.07 -13.25 7.98
C ARG A 404 25.09 -12.09 8.02
N LYS A 405 23.78 -12.40 8.06
CA LYS A 405 22.70 -11.41 8.17
C LYS A 405 22.85 -10.56 9.44
N THR A 406 23.40 -11.11 10.54
CA THR A 406 23.61 -10.33 11.77
C THR A 406 24.70 -9.26 11.66
N CYS A 407 25.61 -9.38 10.69
CA CYS A 407 26.68 -8.39 10.46
C CYS A 407 26.23 -7.20 9.59
N ILE A 408 25.07 -7.30 8.94
CA ILE A 408 24.47 -6.20 8.16
C ILE A 408 23.70 -5.30 9.13
N LEU A 409 23.90 -3.98 9.04
CA LEU A 409 23.44 -2.97 9.99
C LEU A 409 22.03 -3.25 10.53
N ASN A 410 21.94 -3.40 11.85
CA ASN A 410 20.93 -4.21 12.53
C ASN A 410 19.68 -3.37 12.89
N GLY A 411 18.73 -3.29 11.95
CA GLY A 411 17.39 -2.75 12.18
C GLY A 411 16.34 -3.79 11.78
N ASN A 412 15.42 -4.13 12.70
CA ASN A 412 14.38 -5.13 12.43
C ASN A 412 13.46 -4.74 11.24
N GLN A 413 13.43 -3.45 10.88
CA GLN A 413 12.64 -2.90 9.77
C GLN A 413 13.45 -2.72 8.47
N THR A 414 14.78 -2.60 8.53
CA THR A 414 15.62 -2.27 7.35
C THR A 414 16.37 -3.47 6.79
N GLN A 415 16.12 -4.65 7.33
CA GLN A 415 17.02 -5.78 7.15
C GLN A 415 16.97 -6.35 5.74
N GLY A 416 15.78 -6.55 5.17
CA GLY A 416 15.59 -6.98 3.79
C GLY A 416 16.26 -6.01 2.80
N GLU A 417 16.00 -4.71 2.97
CA GLU A 417 16.57 -3.65 2.13
C GLU A 417 18.10 -3.55 2.23
N ASN A 418 18.66 -3.70 3.44
CA ASN A 418 20.11 -3.66 3.63
C ASN A 418 20.79 -4.90 3.02
N ILE A 419 20.13 -6.07 3.05
CA ILE A 419 20.58 -7.28 2.35
C ILE A 419 20.50 -7.05 0.83
N ALA A 420 19.40 -6.46 0.35
CA ALA A 420 19.18 -6.15 -1.06
C ALA A 420 20.20 -5.15 -1.61
N ASP A 421 20.55 -4.10 -0.87
CA ASP A 421 21.62 -3.16 -1.23
C ASP A 421 22.99 -3.85 -1.31
N ASN A 422 23.32 -4.67 -0.31
CA ASN A 422 24.62 -5.34 -0.25
C ASN A 422 24.80 -6.41 -1.34
N GLY A 423 23.79 -7.24 -1.56
CA GLY A 423 23.80 -8.22 -2.65
C GLY A 423 23.67 -7.55 -4.01
N GLY A 424 22.82 -6.53 -4.12
CA GLY A 424 22.51 -5.87 -5.37
C GLY A 424 23.69 -5.13 -5.99
N ILE A 425 24.49 -4.45 -5.18
CA ILE A 425 25.73 -3.82 -5.67
C ILE A 425 26.75 -4.87 -6.14
N LYS A 426 26.87 -6.01 -5.45
CA LYS A 426 27.78 -7.12 -5.81
C LYS A 426 27.37 -7.75 -7.14
N GLU A 427 26.09 -8.11 -7.27
CA GLU A 427 25.56 -8.70 -8.51
C GLU A 427 25.64 -7.72 -9.68
N SER A 428 25.34 -6.44 -9.46
CA SER A 428 25.47 -5.43 -10.50
C SER A 428 26.93 -5.22 -10.94
N PHE A 429 27.88 -5.26 -10.00
CA PHE A 429 29.31 -5.17 -10.32
C PHE A 429 29.81 -6.41 -11.09
N TYR A 430 29.38 -7.61 -10.70
CA TYR A 430 29.70 -8.84 -11.45
C TYR A 430 29.11 -8.82 -12.86
N ALA A 431 27.87 -8.35 -13.02
CA ALA A 431 27.25 -8.17 -14.32
C ALA A 431 28.02 -7.16 -15.19
N TYR A 432 28.47 -6.04 -14.61
CA TYR A 432 29.33 -5.07 -15.28
C TYR A 432 30.66 -5.69 -15.71
N LYS A 433 31.37 -6.40 -14.82
CA LYS A 433 32.66 -7.05 -15.16
C LYS A 433 32.50 -8.10 -16.25
N LYS A 434 31.43 -8.89 -16.22
CA LYS A 434 31.10 -9.86 -17.27
C LYS A 434 30.82 -9.18 -18.60
N TRP A 435 30.04 -8.10 -18.61
CA TRP A 435 29.76 -7.32 -19.81
C TRP A 435 31.04 -6.68 -20.36
N ALA A 436 31.85 -6.02 -19.51
CA ALA A 436 33.06 -5.33 -19.90
C ALA A 436 34.15 -6.27 -20.41
N GLY A 437 34.27 -7.48 -19.84
CA GLY A 437 35.21 -8.50 -20.31
C GLY A 437 34.86 -9.12 -21.67
N ALA A 438 33.62 -8.95 -22.14
CA ALA A 438 33.14 -9.45 -23.43
C ALA A 438 33.18 -8.40 -24.57
N GLN A 439 33.67 -7.18 -24.31
CA GLN A 439 33.66 -6.07 -25.25
C GLN A 439 35.09 -5.61 -25.57
N GLU A 440 35.41 -5.41 -26.86
CA GLU A 440 36.61 -4.68 -27.28
C GLU A 440 36.36 -3.18 -27.18
N ASN A 441 37.25 -2.45 -26.49
CA ASN A 441 37.17 -1.03 -26.12
C ASN A 441 36.28 -0.72 -24.90
N VAL A 442 36.93 -0.68 -23.74
CA VAL A 442 36.36 -0.28 -22.45
C VAL A 442 35.81 1.15 -22.53
N ASP A 443 34.61 1.33 -21.97
CA ASP A 443 33.77 2.52 -21.92
C ASP A 443 34.46 3.90 -22.02
N LYS A 444 33.78 4.85 -22.68
CA LYS A 444 34.19 6.25 -22.75
C LYS A 444 34.43 6.82 -21.35
N LYS A 445 35.64 7.35 -21.12
CA LYS A 445 35.94 8.11 -19.90
C LYS A 445 35.18 9.44 -19.92
N LEU A 446 34.60 9.81 -18.79
CA LEU A 446 33.93 11.10 -18.66
C LEU A 446 34.94 12.26 -18.71
N PRO A 447 34.65 13.34 -19.45
CA PRO A 447 35.48 14.56 -19.45
C PRO A 447 35.70 15.08 -18.02
N GLY A 448 36.94 15.44 -17.68
CA GLY A 448 37.29 15.94 -16.33
C GLY A 448 37.45 14.84 -15.26
N LEU A 449 37.06 13.59 -15.52
CA LEU A 449 37.17 12.46 -14.59
C LEU A 449 38.08 11.33 -15.12
N THR A 450 38.93 11.64 -16.10
CA THR A 450 39.79 10.65 -16.80
C THR A 450 40.81 9.95 -15.91
N LYS A 451 41.06 10.49 -14.70
CA LYS A 451 41.93 9.91 -13.66
C LYS A 451 41.35 8.68 -12.97
N TYR A 452 40.03 8.48 -13.02
CA TYR A 452 39.38 7.33 -12.43
C TYR A 452 39.25 6.18 -13.45
N SER A 453 39.37 4.94 -12.97
CA SER A 453 39.02 3.75 -13.77
C SER A 453 37.50 3.62 -13.90
N ALA A 454 37.03 2.79 -14.82
CA ALA A 454 35.61 2.53 -14.98
C ALA A 454 35.01 1.84 -13.74
N GLU A 455 35.75 0.95 -13.08
CA GLU A 455 35.35 0.35 -11.79
C GLU A 455 35.27 1.40 -10.68
N GLN A 456 36.23 2.33 -10.61
CA GLN A 456 36.16 3.43 -9.64
C GLN A 456 34.94 4.31 -9.93
N MET A 457 34.66 4.59 -11.20
CA MET A 457 33.47 5.36 -11.60
C MET A 457 32.15 4.64 -11.32
N PHE A 458 32.10 3.30 -11.39
CA PHE A 458 30.94 2.51 -10.96
C PHE A 458 30.62 2.80 -9.48
N PHE A 459 31.60 2.69 -8.60
CA PHE A 459 31.38 2.89 -7.16
C PHE A 459 31.16 4.37 -6.80
N ILE A 460 31.81 5.29 -7.51
CA ILE A 460 31.53 6.73 -7.38
C ILE A 460 30.07 7.02 -7.76
N ASN A 461 29.55 6.43 -8.84
CA ASN A 461 28.15 6.62 -9.24
C ASN A 461 27.18 6.03 -8.20
N TYR A 462 27.45 4.82 -7.71
CA TYR A 462 26.65 4.21 -6.65
C TYR A 462 26.60 5.09 -5.39
N GLY A 463 27.73 5.63 -4.95
CA GLY A 463 27.78 6.55 -3.82
C GLY A 463 27.05 7.88 -4.09
N GLN A 464 27.15 8.40 -5.32
CA GLN A 464 26.46 9.63 -5.72
C GLN A 464 24.94 9.50 -5.67
N ILE A 465 24.40 8.34 -6.05
CA ILE A 465 22.95 8.07 -6.04
C ILE A 465 22.36 8.22 -4.63
N TRP A 466 23.10 7.79 -3.61
CA TRP A 466 22.64 7.82 -2.22
C TRP A 466 23.07 9.08 -1.47
N CYS A 467 23.81 9.96 -2.12
CA CYS A 467 24.19 11.26 -1.57
C CYS A 467 22.93 12.10 -1.37
N SER A 468 22.56 12.31 -0.11
CA SER A 468 21.37 13.04 0.28
C SER A 468 21.67 13.92 1.47
N LYS A 469 20.94 15.04 1.60
CA LYS A 469 21.01 15.93 2.76
C LYS A 469 19.63 15.98 3.39
N MET A 470 19.51 15.53 4.62
CA MET A 470 18.27 15.52 5.39
C MET A 470 18.41 16.42 6.62
N THR A 471 17.30 16.94 7.12
CA THR A 471 17.25 17.57 8.45
C THR A 471 17.30 16.49 9.52
N ASP A 472 17.80 16.80 10.72
CA ASP A 472 17.87 15.85 11.83
C ASP A 472 16.51 15.21 12.14
N ALA A 473 15.43 15.98 12.06
CA ALA A 473 14.06 15.48 12.22
C ALA A 473 13.66 14.45 11.15
N ASN A 474 14.08 14.64 9.89
CA ASN A 474 13.81 13.69 8.80
C ASN A 474 14.70 12.45 8.89
N VAL A 475 15.94 12.58 9.36
CA VAL A 475 16.81 11.42 9.65
C VAL A 475 16.18 10.58 10.75
N LEU A 476 15.73 11.21 11.84
CA LEU A 476 15.06 10.50 12.94
C LEU A 476 13.77 9.83 12.46
N ASN A 477 12.93 10.53 11.70
CA ASN A 477 11.72 9.93 11.12
C ASN A 477 12.08 8.71 10.23
N ARG A 478 13.08 8.85 9.35
CA ARG A 478 13.52 7.76 8.48
C ARG A 478 14.07 6.56 9.26
N ILE A 479 14.75 6.78 10.38
CA ILE A 479 15.24 5.70 11.26
C ILE A 479 14.08 4.99 11.96
N LEU A 480 13.02 5.71 12.34
CA LEU A 480 11.90 5.17 13.11
C LEU A 480 10.84 4.47 12.23
N THR A 481 10.63 4.95 11.01
CA THR A 481 9.52 4.52 10.13
C THR A 481 9.97 3.96 8.78
N GLY A 482 11.23 4.19 8.40
CA GLY A 482 11.75 3.81 7.09
C GLY A 482 12.10 2.34 7.02
N VAL A 483 11.66 1.69 5.94
CA VAL A 483 12.11 0.33 5.58
C VAL A 483 13.51 0.33 4.97
N HIS A 484 14.05 1.49 4.58
CA HIS A 484 15.42 1.61 4.12
C HIS A 484 16.25 2.50 5.04
N SER A 485 17.52 2.12 5.22
CA SER A 485 18.51 2.96 5.89
C SER A 485 18.63 4.35 5.23
N PRO A 486 18.96 5.40 6.00
CA PRO A 486 19.28 6.70 5.42
C PRO A 486 20.40 6.59 4.37
N GLY A 487 20.35 7.44 3.33
CA GLY A 487 21.21 7.31 2.15
C GLY A 487 22.72 7.30 2.47
N GLU A 488 23.13 8.07 3.49
CA GLU A 488 24.52 8.10 3.97
C GLU A 488 25.03 6.72 4.45
N PHE A 489 24.15 5.85 4.93
CA PHE A 489 24.48 4.49 5.37
C PHE A 489 24.28 3.44 4.27
N ARG A 490 23.49 3.74 3.23
CA ARG A 490 23.30 2.84 2.07
C ARG A 490 24.54 2.78 1.18
N GLY A 491 25.24 3.92 1.03
CA GLY A 491 26.54 3.99 0.36
C GLY A 491 27.66 3.25 1.11
N GLY A 492 27.51 3.09 2.43
CA GLY A 492 28.43 2.39 3.33
C GLY A 492 28.28 0.86 3.36
N ALA A 493 27.41 0.25 2.54
CA ALA A 493 27.27 -1.21 2.44
C ALA A 493 28.58 -1.93 2.07
N LEU A 494 29.61 -1.20 1.62
CA LEU A 494 30.99 -1.66 1.40
C LEU A 494 31.87 -1.72 2.66
N GLU A 495 31.51 -1.06 3.76
CA GLU A 495 32.33 -1.02 4.99
C GLU A 495 32.11 -2.21 5.93
N LEU A 496 31.06 -3.02 5.73
CA LEU A 496 30.72 -4.14 6.62
C LEU A 496 31.22 -5.52 6.19
N GLU A 497 31.95 -5.65 5.07
CA GLU A 497 32.68 -6.88 4.72
C GLU A 497 34.01 -6.58 4.01
N LEU A 498 35.09 -6.51 4.79
CA LEU A 498 36.49 -6.82 4.44
C LEU A 498 37.29 -5.91 3.46
N ALA A 499 38.31 -5.25 4.02
CA ALA A 499 39.68 -5.29 3.50
C ALA A 499 40.04 -4.57 2.17
N PHE A 500 39.29 -3.56 1.70
CA PHE A 500 39.65 -2.84 0.46
C PHE A 500 40.16 -1.38 0.59
N ILE A 501 40.31 -0.86 1.81
CA ILE A 501 41.04 0.41 2.06
C ILE A 501 42.17 0.17 3.06
N ASN A 502 43.08 -0.76 2.73
CA ASN A 502 44.38 -0.81 3.40
C ASN A 502 45.54 -0.65 2.40
N THR A 503 45.32 0.07 1.30
CA THR A 503 46.42 0.40 0.39
C THR A 503 46.37 1.75 -0.32
N ASN A 504 45.31 2.58 -0.22
CA ASN A 504 45.28 3.85 -0.98
C ASN A 504 44.64 5.06 -0.26
N ALA A 505 44.69 5.12 1.07
CA ALA A 505 44.21 6.28 1.85
C ALA A 505 45.30 7.29 2.27
N ASN A 506 46.51 7.22 1.67
CA ASN A 506 47.56 8.23 1.89
C ASN A 506 47.66 9.29 0.77
N ALA A 507 46.70 9.33 -0.17
CA ALA A 507 46.82 10.17 -1.37
C ALA A 507 45.84 11.36 -1.46
N LEU A 508 44.95 11.59 -0.49
CA LEU A 508 43.87 12.58 -0.68
C LEU A 508 43.68 13.66 0.40
N GLY A 509 44.42 13.70 1.51
CA GLY A 509 44.61 14.92 2.32
C GLY A 509 43.38 15.79 2.63
N ILE A 510 42.18 15.21 2.80
CA ILE A 510 40.95 15.95 3.11
C ILE A 510 40.39 15.39 4.42
N SER A 511 40.40 16.23 5.45
CA SER A 511 39.78 15.98 6.75
C SER A 511 38.27 16.24 6.66
N ILE A 512 37.47 15.20 6.88
CA ILE A 512 36.06 15.34 7.27
C ILE A 512 36.01 14.86 8.73
N GLU A 513 35.83 15.80 9.65
CA GLU A 513 35.66 15.50 11.07
C GLU A 513 34.33 14.75 11.28
N ILE A 514 34.44 13.46 11.59
CA ILE A 514 33.37 12.69 12.22
C ILE A 514 33.72 12.61 13.72
N ASN A 515 32.75 12.96 14.56
CA ASN A 515 32.84 12.99 16.02
C ASN A 515 33.42 11.66 16.59
N PRO A 516 34.59 11.65 17.25
CA PRO A 516 35.33 10.42 17.60
C PRO A 516 34.75 9.60 18.77
N ASN A 517 33.69 10.05 19.45
CA ASN A 517 33.30 9.47 20.74
C ASN A 517 32.30 8.29 20.67
N ALA A 518 31.85 7.89 19.48
CA ALA A 518 30.99 6.70 19.33
C ALA A 518 31.77 5.42 18.96
N LEU A 519 33.02 5.53 18.48
CA LEU A 519 33.85 4.37 18.09
C LEU A 519 34.84 3.91 19.17
N ALA A 520 35.12 4.73 20.18
CA ALA A 520 36.07 4.38 21.25
C ALA A 520 35.48 3.43 22.32
N LEU A 521 34.15 3.31 22.42
CA LEU A 521 33.48 2.49 23.43
C LEU A 521 33.22 1.04 22.99
N LEU A 522 33.27 0.72 21.68
CA LEU A 522 33.13 -0.65 21.19
C LEU A 522 34.47 -1.34 20.91
N ALA A 523 35.56 -0.58 20.76
CA ALA A 523 36.90 -1.12 20.50
C ALA A 523 37.67 -1.55 21.77
N LEU A 524 37.15 -1.23 22.97
CA LEU A 524 37.79 -1.56 24.26
C LEU A 524 37.28 -2.85 24.91
N GLU A 525 36.18 -3.46 24.43
CA GLU A 525 35.66 -4.73 24.97
C GLU A 525 35.98 -5.97 24.12
N LEU A 526 36.61 -5.83 22.94
CA LEU A 526 36.94 -6.96 22.05
C LEU A 526 38.44 -7.29 21.96
N ILE A 527 39.25 -6.87 22.95
CA ILE A 527 40.68 -7.23 23.05
C ILE A 527 40.99 -8.18 24.22
N ASN A 528 40.01 -8.67 24.99
CA ASN A 528 40.24 -9.73 25.99
C ASN A 528 39.10 -10.75 26.06
N ALA A 529 39.05 -11.68 25.10
CA ALA A 529 38.60 -13.08 25.25
C ALA A 529 38.84 -13.87 23.97
#